data_AF-A0A183H6N2-F1
#
_entry.id   AF-A0A183H6N2-F1
#
_cell.length_a   1.000
_cell.length_b   1.000
_cell.length_c   1.000
_cell.angle_alpha   90.00
_cell.angle_beta   90.00
_cell.angle_gamma   90.00
#
_symmetry.space_group_name_H-M   'P 1'
#
loop_
_entity.id
_entity.type
_entity.pdbx_description
1 polymer ?
#
loop_
_entity_poly.entity_id
_entity_poly.type
_entity_poly.pdbx_seq_one_letter_code
_entity_poly.pdbx_strand_id
1 'polypeptide(L)'
;MEDPDVPNNAIFIKKVVDFRPKGQITHLCSSNGEILLVIGARQLLHYSLKSTTQQIDVVLPLLMHDRIAYIHLSPNGHHAIISTTGADNFYLNLKHDSAKQLKKLKGHVISSVGWNMEISTDNETGFIVLGTTKGFLFESSIISNGTVTYVRELTNNLSGVKDLSVTGIEMCQCEDENQKSR
;
A
#
# COMPACT_ATOMS: atom_id res chain seq x y z
N MET A 1 -15.52 -33.25 -0.29
CA MET A 1 -16.15 -33.63 0.98
C MET A 1 -16.31 -32.35 1.74
N GLU A 2 -17.54 -31.85 1.85
CA GLU A 2 -17.83 -30.73 2.74
C GLU A 2 -17.69 -31.23 4.18
N ASP A 3 -17.08 -30.41 5.03
CA ASP A 3 -16.84 -30.72 6.44
C ASP A 3 -18.20 -30.62 7.17
N PRO A 4 -18.74 -31.72 7.72
CA PRO A 4 -20.11 -31.78 8.22
C PRO A 4 -20.39 -30.88 9.44
N ASP A 5 -19.35 -30.29 10.04
CA ASP A 5 -19.45 -29.44 11.23
C ASP A 5 -19.47 -27.92 10.94
N VAL A 6 -19.40 -27.48 9.68
CA VAL A 6 -19.53 -26.04 9.37
C VAL A 6 -21.01 -25.67 9.32
N PRO A 7 -21.53 -24.82 10.22
CA PRO A 7 -22.89 -24.34 10.11
C PRO A 7 -23.08 -23.70 8.74
N ASN A 8 -24.12 -24.08 8.00
CA ASN A 8 -24.43 -23.56 6.66
C ASN A 8 -24.56 -22.01 6.60
N ASN A 9 -24.56 -21.33 7.74
CA ASN A 9 -24.64 -19.88 7.91
C ASN A 9 -23.41 -19.26 8.63
N ALA A 10 -22.26 -19.94 8.67
CA ALA A 10 -21.08 -19.39 9.31
C ALA A 10 -20.55 -18.16 8.53
N ILE A 11 -20.51 -17.00 9.19
CA ILE A 11 -19.98 -15.76 8.61
C ILE A 11 -18.44 -15.74 8.52
N PHE A 12 -17.75 -16.62 9.27
CA PHE A 12 -16.30 -16.79 9.21
C PHE A 12 -15.97 -18.16 8.62
N ILE A 13 -15.38 -18.15 7.43
CA ILE A 13 -15.02 -19.35 6.69
C ILE A 13 -13.52 -19.36 6.47
N LYS A 14 -12.86 -20.50 6.75
CA LYS A 14 -11.45 -20.71 6.45
C LYS A 14 -11.32 -21.53 5.18
N LYS A 15 -10.63 -20.99 4.17
CA LYS A 15 -10.26 -21.72 2.95
C LYS A 15 -8.75 -21.90 2.91
N VAL A 16 -8.29 -23.16 2.83
CA VAL A 16 -6.87 -23.47 2.64
C VAL A 16 -6.50 -23.21 1.18
N VAL A 17 -5.40 -22.51 0.96
CA VAL A 17 -4.80 -22.29 -0.36
C VAL A 17 -3.51 -23.10 -0.42
N ASP A 18 -3.36 -23.97 -1.45
CA ASP A 18 -2.09 -24.65 -1.69
C ASP A 18 -1.09 -23.65 -2.27
N PHE A 19 -0.26 -23.09 -1.40
CA PHE A 19 0.76 -22.12 -1.75
C PHE A 19 2.10 -22.55 -1.17
N ARG A 20 3.11 -22.68 -2.04
CA ARG A 20 4.44 -23.20 -1.71
C ARG A 20 5.51 -22.18 -2.10
N PRO A 21 5.72 -21.11 -1.31
CA PRO A 21 6.70 -20.09 -1.62
C PRO A 21 8.11 -20.67 -1.54
N LYS A 22 8.98 -20.27 -2.47
CA LYS A 22 10.41 -20.65 -2.47
C LYS A 22 11.24 -19.72 -1.56
N GLY A 23 10.71 -19.41 -0.38
CA GLY A 23 11.35 -18.49 0.57
C GLY A 23 10.39 -18.03 1.66
N GLN A 24 10.90 -17.25 2.60
CA GLN A 24 10.10 -16.68 3.69
C GLN A 24 9.19 -15.57 3.16
N ILE A 25 7.91 -15.60 3.54
CA ILE A 25 7.01 -14.47 3.37
C ILE A 25 7.41 -13.39 4.36
N THR A 26 7.76 -12.20 3.89
CA THR A 26 8.19 -11.08 4.74
C THR A 26 7.15 -9.99 4.87
N HIS A 27 6.28 -9.83 3.86
CA HIS A 27 5.16 -8.89 3.89
C HIS A 27 3.94 -9.51 3.21
N LEU A 28 2.76 -9.14 3.71
CA LEU A 28 1.47 -9.47 3.11
C LEU A 28 0.50 -8.33 3.40
N CYS A 29 -0.22 -7.86 2.39
CA CYS A 29 -1.38 -7.00 2.57
C CYS A 29 -2.51 -7.45 1.64
N SER A 30 -3.75 -7.19 2.05
CA SER A 30 -4.93 -7.56 1.28
C SER A 30 -5.99 -6.47 1.37
N SER A 31 -6.62 -6.13 0.26
CA SER A 31 -7.74 -5.20 0.22
C SER A 31 -8.60 -5.42 -1.02
N ASN A 32 -9.91 -5.29 -0.88
CA ASN A 32 -10.89 -5.40 -1.98
C ASN A 32 -10.70 -6.61 -2.92
N GLY A 33 -10.31 -7.77 -2.36
CA GLY A 33 -10.08 -8.98 -3.14
C GLY A 33 -8.71 -9.09 -3.79
N GLU A 34 -7.83 -8.10 -3.62
CA GLU A 34 -6.45 -8.14 -4.09
C GLU A 34 -5.48 -8.43 -2.92
N ILE A 35 -4.41 -9.18 -3.20
CA ILE A 35 -3.37 -9.54 -2.23
C ILE A 35 -2.01 -9.23 -2.83
N LEU A 36 -1.20 -8.46 -2.11
CA LEU A 36 0.22 -8.32 -2.38
C LEU A 36 1.03 -9.09 -1.34
N LEU A 37 1.97 -9.90 -1.82
CA LEU A 37 2.80 -10.78 -1.02
C LEU A 37 4.26 -10.56 -1.37
N VAL A 38 5.14 -10.52 -0.36
CA VAL A 38 6.58 -10.42 -0.58
C VAL A 38 7.29 -11.68 -0.09
N ILE A 39 8.10 -12.29 -0.94
CA ILE A 39 8.98 -13.41 -0.62
C ILE A 39 10.44 -12.93 -0.55
N GLY A 40 11.15 -13.32 0.50
CA GLY A 40 12.58 -13.04 0.68
C GLY A 40 12.90 -11.53 0.73
N ALA A 41 11.94 -10.70 1.11
CA ALA A 41 12.01 -9.23 1.09
C ALA A 41 12.36 -8.60 -0.27
N ARG A 42 12.16 -9.32 -1.39
CA ARG A 42 12.57 -8.81 -2.73
C ARG A 42 11.60 -9.16 -3.85
N GLN A 43 10.97 -10.33 -3.81
CA GLN A 43 10.02 -10.76 -4.85
C GLN A 43 8.62 -10.32 -4.44
N LEU A 44 8.00 -9.45 -5.23
CA LEU A 44 6.63 -8.98 -5.01
C LEU A 44 5.67 -9.76 -5.92
N LEU A 45 4.69 -10.41 -5.33
CA LEU A 45 3.65 -11.16 -6.03
C LEU A 45 2.30 -10.51 -5.81
N HIS A 46 1.51 -10.44 -6.87
CA HIS A 46 0.12 -10.02 -6.85
C HIS A 46 -0.80 -11.22 -7.11
N TYR A 47 -1.80 -11.40 -6.25
CA TYR A 47 -2.88 -12.38 -6.38
C TYR A 47 -4.23 -11.69 -6.32
N SER A 48 -5.11 -12.04 -7.25
CA SER A 48 -6.53 -11.67 -7.16
C SER A 48 -7.35 -12.84 -6.63
N LEU A 49 -8.18 -12.60 -5.62
CA LEU A 49 -9.11 -13.60 -5.07
C LEU A 49 -10.18 -14.05 -6.08
N LYS A 50 -10.40 -13.28 -7.15
CA LYS A 50 -11.25 -13.68 -8.27
C LYS A 50 -10.64 -14.79 -9.13
N SER A 51 -9.31 -14.88 -9.16
CA SER A 51 -8.54 -15.85 -9.95
C SER A 51 -7.34 -16.34 -9.14
N THR A 52 -7.60 -17.15 -8.11
CA THR A 52 -6.57 -17.62 -7.17
C THR A 52 -5.49 -18.51 -7.82
N THR A 53 -5.70 -18.94 -9.06
CA THR A 53 -4.73 -19.74 -9.82
C THR A 53 -3.70 -18.88 -10.56
N GLN A 54 -3.97 -17.59 -10.74
CA GLN A 54 -3.10 -16.67 -11.45
C GLN A 54 -2.32 -15.82 -10.45
N GLN A 55 -1.00 -15.93 -10.52
CA GLN A 55 -0.08 -15.09 -9.77
C GLN A 55 0.72 -14.24 -10.76
N ILE A 56 0.93 -12.98 -10.42
CA ILE A 56 1.70 -12.05 -11.25
C ILE A 56 2.95 -11.64 -10.46
N ASP A 57 4.11 -11.82 -11.08
CA ASP A 57 5.39 -11.36 -10.53
C ASP A 57 5.61 -9.90 -10.92
N VAL A 58 5.49 -9.00 -9.94
CA VAL A 58 5.65 -7.57 -10.13
C VAL A 58 7.12 -7.23 -9.98
N VAL A 59 7.81 -7.05 -11.11
CA VAL A 59 9.25 -6.79 -11.14
C VAL A 59 9.56 -5.38 -10.62
N LEU A 60 10.38 -5.32 -9.57
CA LEU A 60 10.96 -4.09 -9.04
C LEU A 60 12.46 -4.02 -9.39
N PRO A 61 12.98 -2.88 -9.89
CA PRO A 61 14.39 -2.70 -10.19
C PRO A 61 15.21 -2.44 -8.91
N LEU A 62 15.22 -3.39 -7.98
CA LEU A 62 15.93 -3.30 -6.71
C LEU A 62 17.45 -3.41 -6.89
N LEU A 63 18.20 -2.61 -6.14
CA LEU A 63 19.66 -2.73 -6.05
C LEU A 63 20.07 -4.05 -5.36
N MET A 64 21.32 -4.47 -5.54
CA MET A 64 21.82 -5.80 -5.10
C MET A 64 21.54 -6.12 -3.63
N HIS A 65 21.62 -5.14 -2.72
CA HIS A 65 21.38 -5.34 -1.29
C HIS A 65 20.09 -4.71 -0.77
N ASP A 66 19.30 -4.09 -1.65
CA ASP A 66 18.08 -3.42 -1.25
C ASP A 66 16.93 -4.42 -1.00
N ARG A 67 16.03 -4.08 -0.09
CA ARG A 67 14.93 -4.93 0.35
C ARG A 67 13.66 -4.10 0.42
N ILE A 68 12.53 -4.72 0.10
CA ILE A 68 11.22 -4.14 0.39
C ILE A 68 11.10 -4.01 1.91
N ALA A 69 10.77 -2.82 2.38
CA ALA A 69 10.57 -2.49 3.80
C ALA A 69 9.09 -2.35 4.13
N TYR A 70 8.29 -1.76 3.23
CA TYR A 70 6.87 -1.53 3.42
C TYR A 70 6.09 -1.76 2.11
N ILE A 71 4.88 -2.27 2.26
CA ILE A 71 3.86 -2.34 1.20
C ILE A 71 2.56 -1.74 1.74
N HIS A 72 2.01 -0.79 1.02
CA HIS A 72 0.76 -0.11 1.37
C HIS A 72 -0.21 -0.32 0.21
N LEU A 73 -1.32 -1.01 0.45
CA LEU A 73 -2.37 -1.23 -0.54
C LEU A 73 -3.56 -0.31 -0.21
N SER A 74 -4.13 0.33 -1.21
CA SER A 74 -5.29 1.21 -1.04
C SER A 74 -6.53 0.40 -0.67
N PRO A 75 -7.49 0.99 0.08
CA PRO A 75 -8.72 0.30 0.47
C PRO A 75 -9.52 -0.24 -0.71
N ASN A 76 -9.56 0.47 -1.84
CA ASN A 76 -10.21 0.02 -3.07
C ASN A 76 -9.41 -1.06 -3.84
N GLY A 77 -8.19 -1.39 -3.43
CA GLY A 77 -7.35 -2.41 -4.07
C GLY A 77 -6.73 -2.00 -5.40
N HIS A 78 -6.82 -0.73 -5.81
CA HIS A 78 -6.33 -0.30 -7.13
C HIS A 78 -4.90 0.21 -7.13
N HIS A 79 -4.42 0.72 -5.99
CA HIS A 79 -3.14 1.40 -5.87
C HIS A 79 -2.30 0.78 -4.76
N ALA A 80 -1.00 0.70 -4.98
CA ALA A 80 -0.07 0.39 -3.92
C ALA A 80 1.19 1.25 -3.96
N ILE A 81 1.76 1.47 -2.78
CA ILE A 81 3.08 2.08 -2.59
C ILE A 81 3.99 1.05 -1.95
N ILE A 82 5.15 0.83 -2.57
CA ILE A 82 6.20 -0.04 -2.09
C ILE A 82 7.38 0.85 -1.73
N SER A 83 7.90 0.71 -0.52
CA SER A 83 9.10 1.43 -0.07
C SER A 83 10.20 0.45 0.28
N THR A 84 11.44 0.79 -0.09
CA THR A 84 12.60 -0.05 0.15
C THR A 84 13.46 0.45 1.31
N THR A 85 14.29 -0.43 1.86
CA THR A 85 15.29 -0.08 2.88
C THR A 85 16.31 0.95 2.38
N GLY A 86 16.56 0.98 1.07
CA GLY A 86 17.42 1.95 0.38
C GLY A 86 16.74 3.30 0.10
N ALA A 87 15.52 3.50 0.60
CA ALA A 87 14.72 4.71 0.39
C ALA A 87 14.40 5.02 -1.09
N ASP A 88 14.28 3.96 -1.89
CA ASP A 88 13.57 4.02 -3.17
C ASP A 88 12.09 3.66 -2.94
N ASN A 89 11.23 4.28 -3.75
CA ASN A 89 9.79 4.14 -3.63
C ASN A 89 9.18 3.82 -4.99
N PHE A 90 8.17 2.97 -5.01
CA PHE A 90 7.48 2.55 -6.22
C PHE A 90 5.97 2.67 -6.03
N TYR A 91 5.31 3.15 -7.06
CA TYR A 91 3.86 3.07 -7.19
C TYR A 91 3.49 1.91 -8.10
N LEU A 92 2.46 1.17 -7.71
CA LEU A 92 1.88 0.09 -8.48
C LEU A 92 0.39 0.39 -8.68
N ASN A 93 -0.05 0.37 -9.93
CA ASN A 93 -1.47 0.26 -10.25
C ASN A 93 -1.78 -1.22 -10.51
N LEU A 94 -2.63 -1.84 -9.69
CA LEU A 94 -2.88 -3.28 -9.70
C LEU A 94 -3.63 -3.75 -10.95
N LYS A 95 -4.22 -2.84 -11.74
CA LYS A 95 -4.82 -3.18 -13.04
C LYS A 95 -3.78 -3.50 -14.11
N HIS A 96 -2.57 -2.96 -13.98
CA HIS A 96 -1.52 -3.04 -15.00
C HIS A 96 -0.26 -3.78 -14.55
N ASP A 97 -0.12 -4.05 -13.25
CA ASP A 97 0.99 -4.80 -12.65
C ASP A 97 2.39 -4.30 -13.01
N SER A 98 2.50 -3.01 -13.36
CA SER A 98 3.76 -2.38 -13.74
C SER A 98 4.14 -1.31 -12.73
N ALA A 99 5.09 -1.64 -11.86
CA ALA A 99 5.61 -0.72 -10.86
C ALA A 99 6.40 0.44 -11.50
N LYS A 100 6.19 1.65 -10.98
CA LYS A 100 6.82 2.90 -11.45
C LYS A 100 7.57 3.56 -10.30
N GLN A 101 8.83 3.91 -10.52
CA GLN A 101 9.66 4.53 -9.48
C GLN A 101 9.22 5.98 -9.21
N LEU A 102 9.02 6.30 -7.93
CA LEU A 102 8.62 7.62 -7.44
C LEU A 102 9.86 8.47 -7.12
N LYS A 103 10.51 8.98 -8.17
CA LYS A 103 11.79 9.72 -8.03
C LYS A 103 11.71 10.95 -7.11
N LYS A 104 10.57 11.64 -7.05
CA LYS A 104 10.35 12.81 -6.19
C LYS A 104 10.35 12.48 -4.68
N LEU A 105 10.18 11.21 -4.32
CA LEU A 105 10.15 10.73 -2.93
C LEU A 105 11.42 9.94 -2.55
N LYS A 106 12.44 9.94 -3.41
CA LYS A 106 13.71 9.25 -3.13
C LYS A 106 14.40 9.84 -1.89
N GLY A 107 14.97 8.98 -1.07
CA GLY A 107 15.65 9.37 0.18
C GLY A 107 14.74 9.32 1.42
N HIS A 108 13.45 9.06 1.22
CA HIS A 108 12.49 8.80 2.28
C HIS A 108 12.00 7.35 2.24
N VAL A 109 12.06 6.65 3.38
CA VAL A 109 11.41 5.34 3.53
C VAL A 109 9.98 5.59 3.99
N ILE A 110 8.99 5.31 3.13
CA ILE A 110 7.56 5.52 3.40
C ILE A 110 7.06 4.39 4.29
N SER A 111 6.76 4.72 5.54
CA SER A 111 6.35 3.78 6.59
C SER A 111 4.83 3.73 6.78
N SER A 112 4.08 4.70 6.27
CA SER A 112 2.62 4.74 6.36
C SER A 112 2.01 5.55 5.21
N VAL A 113 0.79 5.19 4.80
CA VAL A 113 0.02 5.92 3.78
C VAL A 113 -1.41 6.12 4.27
N GLY A 114 -1.85 7.38 4.32
CA GLY A 114 -3.25 7.75 4.46
C GLY A 114 -3.88 7.87 3.08
N TRP A 115 -4.79 6.97 2.78
CA TRP A 115 -5.52 6.95 1.50
C TRP A 115 -6.80 7.77 1.62
N ASN A 116 -7.04 8.69 0.68
CA ASN A 116 -8.33 9.35 0.57
C ASN A 116 -9.30 8.47 -0.25
N MET A 117 -10.24 7.84 0.45
CA MET A 117 -11.22 6.94 -0.19
C MET A 117 -12.33 7.66 -0.95
N GLU A 118 -12.57 8.94 -0.69
CA GLU A 118 -13.69 9.67 -1.29
C GLU A 118 -13.43 10.07 -2.74
N ILE A 119 -12.16 10.29 -3.08
CA ILE A 119 -11.75 10.83 -4.40
C ILE A 119 -10.84 9.88 -5.19
N SER A 120 -10.38 8.77 -4.58
CA SER A 120 -9.55 7.80 -5.30
C SER A 120 -10.37 7.10 -6.39
N THR A 121 -9.79 6.99 -7.58
CA THR A 121 -10.36 6.30 -8.74
C THR A 121 -9.36 5.30 -9.30
N ASP A 122 -9.76 4.40 -10.19
CA ASP A 122 -8.83 3.47 -10.87
C ASP A 122 -7.62 4.17 -11.51
N ASN A 123 -7.81 5.42 -11.96
CA ASN A 123 -6.82 6.17 -12.73
C ASN A 123 -5.95 7.10 -11.87
N GLU A 124 -6.35 7.38 -10.63
CA GLU A 124 -5.56 8.24 -9.74
C GLU A 124 -5.85 7.98 -8.27
N THR A 125 -4.82 8.19 -7.47
CA THR A 125 -4.89 8.02 -6.01
C THR A 125 -5.75 9.08 -5.30
N GLY A 126 -6.17 10.15 -6.00
CA GLY A 126 -6.58 11.39 -5.34
C GLY A 126 -5.39 12.04 -4.62
N PHE A 127 -5.63 12.88 -3.61
CA PHE A 127 -4.57 13.25 -2.68
C PHE A 127 -4.38 12.13 -1.65
N ILE A 128 -3.13 11.87 -1.31
CA ILE A 128 -2.71 10.93 -0.28
C ILE A 128 -1.74 11.62 0.66
N VAL A 129 -1.66 11.13 1.90
CA VAL A 129 -0.64 11.59 2.86
C VAL A 129 0.33 10.43 3.12
N LEU A 130 1.62 10.73 3.03
CA LEU A 130 2.70 9.78 3.16
C LEU A 130 3.47 10.10 4.44
N GLY A 131 3.63 9.10 5.30
CA GLY A 131 4.47 9.17 6.50
C GLY A 131 5.76 8.40 6.29
N THR A 132 6.83 8.87 6.92
CA THR A 132 8.16 8.27 6.78
C THR A 132 8.74 7.77 8.10
N THR A 133 9.75 6.90 7.99
CA THR A 133 10.50 6.41 9.16
C THR A 133 11.23 7.49 9.96
N LYS A 134 11.34 8.70 9.41
CA LYS A 134 11.98 9.86 10.06
C LYS A 134 11.01 10.95 10.49
N GLY A 135 9.71 10.69 10.47
CA GLY A 135 8.71 11.65 10.98
C GLY A 135 8.21 12.69 9.98
N PHE A 136 8.66 12.63 8.72
CA PHE A 136 8.11 13.48 7.66
C PHE A 136 6.71 13.04 7.26
N LEU A 137 5.83 14.02 7.06
CA LEU A 137 4.55 13.93 6.40
C LEU A 137 4.58 14.69 5.07
N PHE A 138 4.16 14.03 4.00
CA PHE A 138 3.99 14.62 2.68
C PHE A 138 2.56 14.46 2.19
N GLU A 139 2.01 15.48 1.56
CA GLU A 139 0.83 15.37 0.70
C GLU A 139 1.30 15.16 -0.75
N SER A 140 0.66 14.24 -1.46
CA SER A 140 1.00 13.93 -2.86
C SER A 140 -0.24 13.46 -3.61
N SER A 141 -0.14 13.43 -4.94
CA SER A 141 -1.10 12.74 -5.80
C SER A 141 -0.37 12.02 -6.93
N ILE A 142 -0.82 10.83 -7.28
CA ILE A 142 -0.22 9.94 -8.28
C ILE A 142 -1.30 9.46 -9.25
N ILE A 143 -1.05 9.64 -10.55
CA ILE A 143 -1.89 9.10 -11.62
C ILE A 143 -1.41 7.70 -12.05
N SER A 144 -2.27 6.93 -12.71
CA SER A 144 -2.08 5.49 -13.01
C SER A 144 -0.82 5.14 -13.77
N ASN A 145 -0.26 6.08 -14.54
CA ASN A 145 1.01 5.88 -15.24
C ASN A 145 2.26 6.08 -14.34
N GLY A 146 2.07 6.36 -13.05
CA GLY A 146 3.14 6.60 -12.07
C GLY A 146 3.65 8.03 -11.99
N THR A 147 3.04 8.98 -12.71
CA THR A 147 3.41 10.40 -12.60
C THR A 147 2.95 10.96 -11.26
N VAL A 148 3.90 11.49 -10.50
CA VAL A 148 3.63 12.24 -9.27
C VAL A 148 3.29 13.68 -9.63
N THR A 149 2.01 14.05 -9.48
CA THR A 149 1.49 15.37 -9.82
C THR A 149 2.17 16.46 -8.98
N TYR A 150 2.27 16.24 -7.67
CA TYR A 150 2.96 17.14 -6.73
C TYR A 150 3.46 16.38 -5.50
N VAL A 151 4.38 16.98 -4.75
CA VAL A 151 4.78 16.56 -3.40
C VAL A 151 4.89 17.81 -2.56
N ARG A 152 4.15 17.90 -1.46
CA ARG A 152 4.18 19.01 -0.51
C ARG A 152 4.52 18.47 0.87
N GLU A 153 5.60 18.95 1.47
CA GLU A 153 5.89 18.67 2.89
C GLU A 153 4.84 19.36 3.76
N LEU A 154 4.21 18.59 4.66
CA LEU A 154 3.23 19.09 5.62
C LEU A 154 3.90 19.41 6.96
N THR A 155 4.76 18.51 7.42
CA THR A 155 5.57 18.66 8.64
C THR A 155 6.67 17.59 8.66
N ASN A 156 7.72 17.85 9.42
CA ASN A 156 8.83 16.91 9.63
C ASN A 156 9.06 16.56 11.11
N ASN A 157 8.21 17.08 12.01
CA ASN A 157 8.31 16.82 13.44
C ASN A 157 6.99 17.11 14.15
N LEU A 158 6.13 16.09 14.29
CA LEU A 158 4.86 16.20 15.01
C LEU A 158 5.02 16.15 16.54
N SER A 159 5.95 15.34 17.04
CA SER A 159 6.05 15.00 18.46
C SER A 159 7.14 15.76 19.21
N GLY A 160 7.97 16.53 18.51
CA GLY A 160 9.22 17.08 19.02
C GLY A 160 10.39 16.08 19.02
N VAL A 161 10.12 14.79 18.84
CA VAL A 161 11.14 13.73 18.86
C VAL A 161 11.75 13.58 17.47
N LYS A 162 13.07 13.80 17.40
CA LYS A 162 13.84 13.64 16.16
C LYS A 162 13.72 12.22 15.61
N ASP A 163 13.53 12.12 14.29
CA ASP A 163 13.48 10.86 13.54
C ASP A 163 12.42 9.85 14.06
N LEU A 164 11.34 10.34 14.68
CA LEU A 164 10.25 9.47 15.13
C LEU A 164 9.39 9.03 13.94
N SER A 165 9.39 7.73 13.65
CA SER A 165 8.62 7.16 12.54
C SER A 165 7.13 7.44 12.65
N VAL A 166 6.51 7.80 11.52
CA VAL A 166 5.05 7.78 11.39
C VAL A 166 4.62 6.33 11.12
N THR A 167 3.86 5.72 12.03
CA THR A 167 3.51 4.29 11.96
C THR A 167 2.12 4.03 11.37
N GLY A 168 1.27 5.06 11.29
CA GLY A 168 -0.09 4.96 10.78
C GLY A 168 -0.64 6.34 10.47
N ILE A 169 -1.49 6.42 9.44
CA ILE A 169 -2.20 7.62 9.04
C ILE A 169 -3.60 7.19 8.64
N GLU A 170 -4.60 7.81 9.24
CA GLU A 170 -5.99 7.63 8.89
C GLU A 170 -6.56 8.97 8.43
N MET A 171 -7.36 8.93 7.37
CA MET A 171 -8.09 10.10 6.89
C MET A 171 -9.57 9.88 7.19
N CYS A 172 -10.16 10.85 7.90
CA CYS A 172 -11.59 10.85 8.21
C CYS A 172 -12.20 12.13 7.65
N GLN A 173 -13.40 12.00 7.09
CA GLN A 173 -14.22 13.16 6.80
C GLN A 173 -14.66 13.78 8.12
N CYS A 174 -14.49 15.09 8.26
CA CYS A 174 -15.06 15.84 9.38
C CYS A 174 -16.21 16.69 8.83
N GLU A 175 -17.41 16.51 9.38
CA GLU A 175 -18.50 17.45 9.12
C GLU A 175 -18.17 18.78 9.81
N ASP A 176 -18.19 19.89 9.06
CA ASP A 176 -18.14 21.21 9.65
C ASP A 176 -19.46 21.47 10.39
N GLU A 177 -19.50 21.31 11.72
CA GLU A 177 -20.67 21.70 12.51
C GLU A 177 -21.04 23.19 12.34
N ASN A 178 -20.07 24.02 11.92
CA ASN A 178 -20.25 25.46 11.68
C ASN A 178 -20.93 25.82 10.34
N GLN A 179 -21.22 24.85 9.46
CA GLN A 179 -21.94 25.13 8.20
C GLN A 179 -23.47 25.19 8.38
N LYS A 180 -24.02 24.77 9.53
CA LYS A 180 -25.47 24.85 9.81
C LYS A 180 -25.96 26.25 10.24
N SER A 181 -25.08 27.24 10.33
CA SER A 181 -25.41 28.59 10.81
C SER A 181 -25.21 29.72 9.78
N ARG A 182 -25.40 29.45 8.48
CA ARG A 182 -25.45 30.49 7.44
C ARG A 182 -26.72 30.41 6.61
#